data_AF-A0A3G9JEX3-F1
#
_entry.id   AF-A0A3G9JEX3-F1
#
_cell.length_a   1.000
_cell.length_b   1.000
_cell.length_c   1.000
_cell.angle_alpha   90.00
_cell.angle_beta   90.00
_cell.angle_gamma   90.00
#
_symmetry.space_group_name_H-M   'P 1'
#
loop_
_entity.id
_entity.type
_entity.pdbx_description
1 polymer ?
#
loop_
_entity_poly.entity_id
_entity_poly.type
_entity_poly.pdbx_seq_one_letter_code
_entity_poly.pdbx_strand_id
1 'polypeptide(L)' 'MRDDPERLRDILEAIERVEKYARPGKTVFEQRRDASDLRNLTIHEYLCINLEIIWDIVENDIPALKGQIEAILQEFI' A
#
# COMPACT_ATOMS: atom_id res chain seq x y z
N MET A 1 -8.87 23.03 -1.42
CA MET A 1 -8.30 22.14 -0.39
C MET A 1 -9.21 20.94 -0.37
N ARG A 2 -8.72 19.71 -0.60
CA ARG A 2 -9.58 18.52 -0.58
C ARG A 2 -10.20 18.36 0.81
N ASP A 3 -11.50 18.08 0.84
CA ASP A 3 -12.24 17.81 2.06
C ASP A 3 -11.80 16.46 2.66
N ASP A 4 -11.89 16.32 3.98
CA ASP A 4 -11.44 15.14 4.72
C ASP A 4 -11.92 13.78 4.14
N PRO A 5 -13.19 13.61 3.71
CA PRO A 5 -13.64 12.36 3.09
C PRO A 5 -13.03 12.10 1.69
N GLU A 6 -12.63 13.13 0.94
CA GLU A 6 -11.94 12.91 -0.34
C GLU A 6 -10.53 12.34 -0.12
N ARG A 7 -9.82 12.80 0.91
CA ARG A 7 -8.50 12.28 1.27
C ARG A 7 -8.56 10.82 1.68
N LEU A 8 -9.59 10.44 2.45
CA LEU A 8 -9.80 9.05 2.84
C LEU A 8 -10.07 8.15 1.62
N ARG A 9 -10.81 8.64 0.62
CA ARG A 9 -11.01 7.92 -0.65
C ARG A 9 -9.72 7.78 -1.47
N ASP A 10 -8.88 8.82 -1.52
CA ASP A 10 -7.57 8.72 -2.17
C ASP A 10 -6.69 7.64 -1.50
N ILE A 11 -6.75 7.52 -0.17
CA ILE A 11 -6.01 6.49 0.58
C ILE A 11 -6.55 5.08 0.24
N LEU A 12 -7.87 4.90 0.15
CA LEU A 12 -8.46 3.63 -0.28
C LEU A 12 -8.03 3.25 -1.70
N GLU A 13 -7.99 4.20 -2.62
CA GLU A 13 -7.51 3.95 -3.99
C GLU A 13 -6.02 3.54 -4.00
N ALA A 14 -5.20 4.17 -3.15
CA ALA A 14 -3.80 3.78 -3.00
C ALA A 14 -3.67 2.35 -2.45
N ILE A 15 -4.47 1.98 -1.45
CA ILE A 15 -4.53 0.62 -0.89
C ILE A 15 -4.89 -0.40 -1.99
N GLU A 16 -5.92 -0.14 -2.80
CA GLU A 16 -6.32 -1.04 -3.88
C GLU A 16 -5.22 -1.27 -4.93
N ARG A 17 -4.44 -0.22 -5.22
CA ARG A 17 -3.28 -0.34 -6.14
C ARG A 17 -2.20 -1.25 -5.57
N VAL A 18 -1.94 -1.16 -4.27
CA VAL A 18 -0.98 -2.04 -3.58
C VAL A 18 -1.49 -3.48 -3.55
N GLU A 19 -2.76 -3.71 -3.18
CA GLU A 19 -3.39 -5.02 -3.21
C GLU A 19 -3.31 -5.65 -4.62
N LYS A 20 -3.58 -4.87 -5.67
CA LYS A 20 -3.46 -5.33 -7.06
C LYS A 20 -2.04 -5.75 -7.43
N TYR A 21 -1.04 -5.04 -6.91
CA TYR A 21 0.37 -5.36 -7.13
C TYR A 21 0.77 -6.67 -6.44
N ALA A 22 0.24 -6.92 -5.24
CA ALA A 22 0.49 -8.13 -4.45
C ALA A 22 -0.39 -9.33 -4.84
N ARG A 23 -1.50 -9.11 -5.57
CA ARG A 23 -2.45 -10.14 -6.04
C ARG A 23 -1.81 -11.40 -6.69
N PRO A 24 -0.71 -11.30 -7.47
CA PRO A 24 -0.04 -12.48 -8.03
C PRO A 24 0.55 -13.45 -6.98
N GLY A 25 0.58 -13.06 -5.70
CA GLY A 25 1.05 -13.85 -4.59
C GLY A 25 2.51 -13.56 -4.20
N LYS A 26 2.88 -13.96 -2.98
CA LYS A 26 4.17 -13.69 -2.34
C LYS A 26 5.37 -14.05 -3.22
N THR A 27 5.37 -15.23 -3.84
CA THR A 27 6.46 -15.69 -4.71
C THR A 27 6.70 -14.77 -5.90
N VAL A 28 5.64 -14.26 -6.53
CA VAL A 28 5.76 -13.34 -7.67
C VAL A 28 6.10 -11.93 -7.20
N PHE A 29 5.58 -11.52 -6.03
CA PHE A 29 5.91 -10.26 -5.39
C PHE A 29 7.41 -10.17 -5.06
N GLU A 30 8.00 -11.25 -4.52
CA GLU A 30 9.43 -11.34 -4.23
C GLU A 30 10.32 -11.40 -5.48
N GLN A 31 9.83 -12.03 -6.55
CA GLN A 31 10.53 -12.15 -7.83
C GLN A 31 10.42 -10.90 -8.70
N ARG A 32 9.45 -10.01 -8.43
CA ARG A 32 9.32 -8.73 -9.11
C ARG A 32 10.49 -7.84 -8.73
N ARG A 33 11.51 -7.89 -9.58
CA ARG A 33 12.65 -6.95 -9.66
C ARG A 33 12.21 -5.51 -10.01
N ASP A 34 10.92 -5.22 -10.06
CA ASP A 34 10.34 -3.91 -10.37
C ASP A 34 10.32 -2.96 -9.16
N ALA A 35 10.88 -3.38 -8.02
CA ALA A 35 11.49 -2.44 -7.07
C ALA A 35 12.64 -1.62 -7.72
N SER A 36 12.98 -1.87 -8.99
CA SER A 36 13.81 -1.01 -9.81
C SER A 36 13.08 0.23 -10.37
N ASP A 37 11.77 0.41 -10.16
CA ASP A 37 11.08 1.69 -10.40
C ASP A 37 11.14 2.64 -9.19
N LEU A 38 11.83 2.24 -8.11
CA LEU A 38 12.40 3.13 -7.08
C LEU A 38 13.65 3.88 -7.60
N ARG A 39 13.95 3.77 -8.91
CA ARG A 39 15.15 4.32 -9.56
C ARG A 39 15.08 5.81 -9.89
N ASN A 40 14.00 6.52 -9.53
CA ASN A 40 13.96 7.98 -9.68
C ASN A 40 14.27 8.77 -8.41
N LEU A 41 14.63 8.11 -7.30
CA LEU A 41 15.10 8.80 -6.10
C LEU A 41 16.38 8.16 -5.60
N THR A 42 17.49 8.42 -6.29
CA THR A 42 18.82 8.24 -5.72
C THR A 42 19.00 9.17 -4.52
N ILE A 43 18.48 8.79 -3.36
CA ILE A 43 18.84 9.36 -2.05
C ILE A 43 18.81 8.21 -1.03
N HIS A 44 20.02 7.77 -0.68
CA HIS A 44 20.48 7.09 0.54
C HIS A 44 19.45 6.37 1.46
N GLU A 45 19.70 5.08 1.73
CA GLU A 45 19.18 4.23 2.84
C GLU A 45 18.07 3.19 2.59
N TYR A 46 17.54 3.01 1.37
CA TYR A 46 16.59 1.91 1.10
C TYR A 46 17.24 0.58 0.70
N LEU A 47 18.45 0.27 1.20
CA LEU A 47 19.20 -0.90 0.74
C LEU A 47 18.66 -2.24 1.26
N CYS A 48 17.70 -2.26 2.20
CA CYS A 48 17.03 -3.48 2.64
C CYS A 48 15.58 -3.17 3.02
N ILE A 49 14.75 -2.73 2.07
CA ILE A 49 13.31 -2.94 2.26
C ILE A 49 13.11 -4.45 2.27
N ASN A 50 12.92 -5.01 3.47
CA ASN A 50 12.69 -6.44 3.63
C ASN A 50 11.32 -6.76 3.02
N LEU A 51 11.32 -7.51 1.91
CA LEU A 51 10.11 -7.90 1.21
C LEU A 51 9.17 -8.72 2.09
N GLU A 52 9.70 -9.40 3.11
CA GLU A 52 8.89 -10.05 4.15
C GLU A 52 8.09 -9.03 4.98
N ILE A 53 8.71 -7.91 5.37
CA ILE A 53 8.02 -6.86 6.13
C ILE A 53 6.95 -6.20 5.25
N ILE A 54 7.27 -5.94 3.98
CA ILE A 54 6.25 -5.37 3.07
C ILE A 54 5.11 -6.35 2.83
N TRP A 55 5.42 -7.64 2.66
CA TRP A 55 4.40 -8.66 2.50
C TRP A 55 3.51 -8.75 3.75
N ASP A 56 4.11 -8.74 4.94
CA ASP A 56 3.39 -8.75 6.23
C ASP A 56 2.46 -7.54 6.36
N ILE A 57 2.94 -6.35 6.01
CA ILE A 57 2.10 -5.13 5.98
C ILE A 57 0.93 -5.30 5.01
N VAL A 58 1.17 -5.84 3.82
CA VAL A 58 0.12 -6.03 2.80
C VAL A 58 -0.90 -7.08 3.25
N GLU A 59 -0.46 -8.15 3.89
CA GLU A 59 -1.32 -9.26 4.31
C GLU A 59 -2.10 -8.95 5.60
N ASN A 60 -1.49 -8.23 6.55
CA ASN A 60 -2.03 -8.06 7.89
C ASN A 60 -2.48 -6.62 8.21
N ASP A 61 -1.69 -5.60 7.85
CA ASP A 61 -1.96 -4.21 8.24
C ASP A 61 -2.90 -3.49 7.27
N ILE A 62 -2.70 -3.68 5.96
CA ILE A 62 -3.50 -3.01 4.92
C ILE A 62 -4.99 -3.37 5.02
N PRO A 63 -5.41 -4.64 5.20
CA PRO A 63 -6.82 -4.97 5.33
C PRO A 63 -7.47 -4.34 6.56
N ALA A 64 -6.74 -4.29 7.69
CA ALA A 64 -7.22 -3.66 8.92
C ALA A 64 -7.38 -2.14 8.74
N LEU A 65 -6.37 -1.48 8.15
CA LEU A 65 -6.41 -0.05 7.86
C LEU A 65 -7.54 0.31 6.89
N LYS A 66 -7.75 -0.50 5.84
CA LYS A 66 -8.86 -0.34 4.90
C LYS A 66 -10.21 -0.35 5.61
N GLY A 67 -10.44 -1.34 6.47
CA GLY A 67 -11.68 -1.43 7.25
C GLY A 67 -11.90 -0.24 8.20
N GLN A 68 -10.83 0.28 8.82
CA GLN A 68 -10.91 1.48 9.65
C GLN A 68 -11.30 2.72 8.84
N ILE A 69 -10.70 2.90 7.66
CA ILE A 69 -11.01 4.03 6.79
C ILE A 69 -12.44 3.95 6.25
N GLU A 70 -12.90 2.75 5.87
CA GLU A 70 -14.28 2.52 5.45
C GLU A 70 -15.27 2.83 6.58
N ALA A 71 -14.97 2.42 7.82
CA ALA A 71 -15.79 2.74 8.99
C ALA A 71 -15.86 4.26 9.24
N ILE A 72 -14.73 4.96 9.20
CA ILE A 72 -14.70 6.43 9.33
C ILE A 72 -15.52 7.08 8.22
N LEU A 73 -15.41 6.61 6.97
CA LEU A 73 -16.20 7.13 5.85
C LEU A 73 -17.70 6.91 6.02
N GLN A 74 -18.13 5.84 6.70
CA GLN A 74 -19.54 5.62 7.02
C GLN A 74 -20.10 6.63 8.03
N GLU A 75 -19.27 7.24 8.86
CA GLU A 75 -19.69 8.31 9.79
C GLU A 75 -19.98 9.65 9.08
N PHE A 76 -19.52 9.80 7.84
CA PHE A 76 -19.76 11.00 7.00
C PHE A 76 -21.00 10.87 6.09
N ILE A 77 -21.73 9.74 6.14
CA ILE A 77 -22.93 9.45 5.33
C ILE A 77 -24.20 9.66 6.15
#